data_AF-A0A1W9SN85-F1
#
_entry.id   AF-A0A1W9SN85-F1
#
_cell.length_a   1.000
_cell.length_b   1.000
_cell.length_c   1.000
_cell.angle_alpha   90.00
_cell.angle_beta   90.00
_cell.angle_gamma   90.00
#
_symmetry.space_group_name_H-M   'P 1'
#
loop_
_entity.id
_entity.type
_entity.pdbx_description
1 polymer ?
#
loop_
_entity_poly.entity_id
_entity_poly.type
_entity_poly.pdbx_seq_one_letter_code
_entity_poly.pdbx_strand_id
1 'polypeptide(L)' 'MKYLIISVFAFGLAACGSPCEKKNCNDFKTQKEAQEMYDSDKDCYKNLDRDKDGKACESLPDE' A
#
# COMPACT_ATOMS: atom_id res chain seq x y z
N MET A 1 37.94 -32.04 -2.91
CA MET A 1 38.09 -31.13 -1.74
C MET A 1 37.50 -29.78 -2.11
N LYS A 2 36.53 -29.33 -1.30
CA LYS A 2 36.05 -27.95 -1.16
C LYS A 2 35.36 -27.34 -2.41
N TYR A 3 34.05 -27.61 -2.54
CA TYR A 3 33.16 -26.73 -3.28
C TYR A 3 33.29 -25.31 -2.70
N LEU A 4 33.87 -24.38 -3.46
CA LEU A 4 33.88 -22.96 -3.12
C LEU A 4 32.53 -22.35 -3.53
N ILE A 5 31.54 -22.64 -2.68
CA ILE A 5 30.38 -21.79 -2.45
C ILE A 5 30.97 -20.55 -1.74
N ILE A 6 30.76 -19.32 -2.20
CA ILE A 6 29.64 -18.47 -1.77
C ILE A 6 29.48 -17.38 -2.85
N SER A 7 28.37 -17.45 -3.56
CA SER A 7 27.82 -16.34 -4.35
C SER A 7 27.33 -15.27 -3.37
N VAL A 8 28.06 -14.17 -3.25
CA VAL A 8 27.58 -12.98 -2.52
C VAL A 8 26.90 -12.05 -3.53
N PHE A 9 25.67 -12.37 -3.91
CA PHE A 9 24.76 -11.41 -4.53
C PHE A 9 24.23 -10.49 -3.43
N ALA A 10 25.05 -9.52 -3.01
CA ALA A 10 24.61 -8.46 -2.11
C ALA A 10 23.82 -7.41 -2.92
N PHE A 11 22.64 -7.79 -3.41
CA PHE A 11 21.60 -6.81 -3.73
C PHE A 11 20.92 -6.44 -2.42
N GLY A 12 21.53 -5.48 -1.70
CA GLY A 12 20.83 -4.78 -0.63
C GLY A 12 19.70 -3.96 -1.27
N LEU A 13 18.51 -4.54 -1.35
CA LEU A 13 17.30 -3.79 -1.66
C LEU A 13 17.14 -2.72 -0.59
N ALA A 14 17.41 -1.47 -0.95
CA ALA A 14 16.96 -0.32 -0.20
C ALA A 14 15.43 -0.37 -0.15
N ALA A 15 14.88 -0.75 1.00
CA ALA A 15 13.47 -0.51 1.29
C ALA A 15 13.31 1.00 1.43
N CYS A 16 13.07 1.69 0.31
CA CYS A 16 12.61 3.06 0.30
C CYS A 16 11.14 3.07 0.73
N GLY A 17 10.91 2.87 2.03
CA GLY A 17 9.61 3.11 2.62
C GLY A 17 9.46 4.60 2.81
N SER A 18 8.93 5.30 1.80
CA SER A 18 8.30 6.60 2.07
C SER A 18 7.29 6.39 3.19
N PRO A 19 7.31 7.20 4.26
CA PRO A 19 6.39 7.00 5.36
C PRO A 19 4.97 7.18 4.84
N CYS A 20 4.20 6.11 4.92
CA CYS A 20 2.79 6.14 4.57
C CYS A 20 2.05 7.06 5.52
N GLU A 21 1.54 8.16 4.98
CA GLU A 21 0.61 8.99 5.71
C GLU A 21 -0.64 8.16 6.01
N LYS A 22 -0.94 7.96 7.29
CA LYS A 22 -2.19 7.31 7.68
C LYS A 22 -3.36 8.21 7.25
N LYS A 23 -4.11 7.77 6.25
CA LYS A 23 -5.42 8.32 5.87
C LYS A 23 -6.51 7.35 6.29
N ASN A 24 -7.65 7.80 6.74
CA ASN A 24 -8.82 6.99 7.07
C ASN A 24 -9.99 7.45 6.20
N CYS A 25 -11.08 6.68 6.16
CA CYS A 25 -12.26 7.06 5.39
C CYS A 25 -12.86 8.42 5.78
N ASN A 26 -12.68 8.86 7.04
CA ASN A 26 -13.14 10.18 7.50
C ASN A 26 -12.33 11.36 6.92
N ASP A 27 -11.21 11.09 6.25
CA ASP A 27 -10.41 12.11 5.57
C ASP A 27 -10.95 12.44 4.15
N PHE A 28 -11.96 11.71 3.68
CA PHE A 28 -12.54 11.86 2.34
C PHE A 28 -14.04 12.18 2.42
N LYS A 29 -14.56 12.88 1.41
CA LYS A 29 -16.00 13.20 1.33
C LYS A 29 -16.78 12.12 0.59
N THR A 30 -16.16 11.50 -0.42
CA THR A 30 -16.80 10.50 -1.28
C THR A 30 -15.96 9.23 -1.37
N GLN A 31 -16.63 8.14 -1.74
CA GLN A 31 -15.99 6.85 -2.00
C GLN A 31 -14.92 6.99 -3.11
N LYS A 32 -15.22 7.77 -4.16
CA LYS A 32 -14.32 7.97 -5.29
C LYS A 32 -13.01 8.66 -4.89
N GLU A 33 -13.06 9.72 -4.06
CA GLU A 33 -11.85 10.38 -3.56
C GLU A 33 -10.96 9.40 -2.75
N ALA A 34 -11.57 8.56 -1.91
CA ALA A 34 -10.85 7.53 -1.16
C ALA A 34 -10.28 6.44 -2.07
N GLN A 35 -11.01 6.05 -3.11
CA GLN A 35 -10.59 5.08 -4.11
C GLN A 35 -9.37 5.57 -4.90
N GLU A 36 -9.36 6.82 -5.34
CA GLU A 36 -8.23 7.42 -6.04
C GLU A 36 -6.96 7.40 -5.17
N MET A 37 -7.10 7.68 -3.87
CA MET A 37 -5.98 7.57 -2.92
C MET A 37 -5.51 6.11 -2.79
N TYR A 38 -6.42 5.18 -2.56
CA TYR A 38 -6.08 3.76 -2.44
C TYR A 38 -5.37 3.22 -3.69
N ASP A 39 -5.88 3.56 -4.88
CA ASP A 39 -5.29 3.12 -6.14
C ASP A 39 -3.94 3.77 -6.44
N SER A 40 -3.64 4.94 -5.84
CA SER A 40 -2.32 5.57 -5.97
C SER A 40 -1.20 4.77 -5.31
N ASP A 41 -1.48 4.10 -4.18
CA ASP A 41 -0.57 3.18 -3.50
C ASP A 41 -1.35 2.25 -2.54
N LYS A 42 -1.65 1.03 -3.04
CA LYS A 42 -2.46 0.06 -2.30
C LYS A 42 -1.77 -0.50 -1.07
N ASP A 43 -0.44 -0.57 -1.08
CA ASP A 43 0.31 -1.07 0.07
C ASP A 43 0.33 -0.03 1.20
N CYS A 44 0.40 1.24 0.81
CA CYS A 44 0.48 2.37 1.71
C CYS A 44 -0.88 2.72 2.33
N TYR A 45 -1.93 2.68 1.52
CA TYR A 45 -3.30 3.06 1.91
C TYR A 45 -4.23 1.85 2.09
N LYS A 46 -3.68 0.65 2.29
CA LYS A 46 -4.44 -0.59 2.56
C LYS A 46 -5.47 -0.50 3.68
N ASN A 47 -5.39 0.50 4.55
CA ASN A 47 -6.34 0.69 5.62
C ASN A 47 -7.62 1.42 5.17
N LEU A 48 -7.66 1.95 3.94
CA LEU A 48 -8.88 2.46 3.31
C LEU A 48 -9.79 1.33 2.81
N ASP A 49 -9.22 0.15 2.50
CA ASP A 49 -9.91 -1.07 2.06
C ASP A 49 -9.69 -2.18 3.11
N ARG A 50 -10.50 -2.17 4.18
CA ARG A 50 -10.27 -3.01 5.38
C ARG A 50 -10.60 -4.48 5.16
N ASP A 51 -11.59 -4.77 4.34
CA ASP A 51 -12.06 -6.10 3.98
C ASP A 51 -11.38 -6.66 2.72
N LYS A 52 -10.62 -5.82 2.00
CA LYS A 52 -9.71 -6.21 0.92
C LYS A 52 -10.44 -6.73 -0.31
N ASP A 53 -11.60 -6.16 -0.61
CA ASP A 53 -12.36 -6.50 -1.81
C ASP A 53 -11.94 -5.65 -3.04
N GLY A 54 -11.03 -4.70 -2.83
CA GLY A 54 -10.51 -3.79 -3.84
C GLY A 54 -11.24 -2.44 -3.89
N LYS A 55 -12.21 -2.21 -3.01
CA LYS A 55 -12.96 -0.95 -2.93
C LYS A 55 -12.70 -0.24 -1.61
N ALA A 56 -12.10 0.93 -1.71
CA ALA A 56 -11.85 1.76 -0.55
C ALA A 56 -13.15 2.38 -0.02
N CYS A 57 -13.32 2.36 1.30
CA CYS A 57 -14.30 3.17 2.02
C CYS A 57 -15.74 3.13 1.48
N GLU A 58 -16.26 1.94 1.16
CA GLU A 58 -17.59 1.71 0.56
C GLU A 58 -18.78 2.30 1.35
N SER A 59 -18.59 2.71 2.60
CA SER A 59 -19.60 3.38 3.41
C SER A 59 -19.79 4.86 3.11
N LEU A 60 -18.86 5.48 2.37
CA LEU A 60 -18.97 6.88 1.95
C LEU A 60 -19.98 7.02 0.81
N PRO A 61 -20.59 8.20 0.63
CA PRO A 61 -21.41 8.47 -0.56
C PRO A 61 -20.61 8.27 -1.85
N ASP A 62 -21.28 7.74 -2.87
CA ASP A 62 -20.80 7.83 -4.25
C ASP A 62 -20.74 9.32 -4.68
N GLU A 63 -19.87 9.67 -5.63
CA GLU A 63 -19.81 11.03 -6.19
C GLU A 63 -21.10 11.47 -6.90
#